data_AF-A0A846LV54-F1
#
_entry.id   AF-A0A846LV54-F1
#
_cell.length_a   1.000
_cell.length_b   1.000
_cell.length_c   1.000
_cell.angle_alpha   90.00
_cell.angle_beta   90.00
_cell.angle_gamma   90.00
#
_symmetry.space_group_name_H-M   'P 1'
#
loop_
_entity.id
_entity.type
_entity.pdbx_description
1 polymer ?
#
loop_
_entity_poly.entity_id
_entity_poly.type
_entity_poly.pdbx_seq_one_letter_code
_entity_poly.pdbx_strand_id
1 'polypeptide(L)'
;MTGPGTGGIEESVDAPPAWTRDQLAVALLMLFGPARRGGPDTAAAAVELGVSRRTVQRWLRAPAGARAPMSSAHAEAVRALAGVDEQVRRDEQRTAGYARDALERIALPKGRGVLPAWREQQWLDQHLVTITELDHGVLQAALTRVTSRSRPRDGQVVAFRVVPTRFHAQLLVHEVLTAVSPWRVRGRVWAPKQGSTRTWLPGAPDVDLDELAATHGLR
;
A
#
# COMPACT_ATOMS: atom_id res chain seq x y z
N MET A 1 -26.91 26.56 37.29
CA MET A 1 -25.54 26.16 37.72
C MET A 1 -25.31 24.73 37.24
N THR A 2 -24.43 24.59 36.25
CA THR A 2 -23.56 23.42 35.92
C THR A 2 -24.19 22.03 36.01
N GLY A 3 -24.47 21.25 34.96
CA GLY A 3 -23.82 21.03 33.66
C GLY A 3 -23.47 19.52 33.55
N PRO A 4 -23.95 18.75 32.55
CA PRO A 4 -23.67 17.32 32.43
C PRO A 4 -22.33 17.08 31.71
N GLY A 5 -21.47 16.23 32.29
CA GLY A 5 -20.18 15.85 31.72
C GLY A 5 -20.33 14.71 30.72
N THR A 6 -20.38 15.07 29.44
CA THR A 6 -20.20 14.18 28.29
C THR A 6 -18.76 13.64 28.26
N GLY A 7 -18.59 12.33 28.38
CA GLY A 7 -17.32 11.63 28.19
C GLY A 7 -17.39 10.70 26.98
N GLY A 8 -17.64 11.27 25.80
CA GLY A 8 -17.48 10.56 24.54
C GLY A 8 -16.00 10.33 24.30
N ILE A 9 -15.61 9.07 24.17
CA ILE A 9 -14.27 8.65 23.79
C ILE A 9 -14.16 8.99 22.30
N GLU A 10 -13.68 10.19 21.98
CA GLU A 10 -13.18 10.50 20.64
C GLU A 10 -11.94 9.62 20.41
N GLU A 11 -12.18 8.46 19.81
CA GLU A 11 -11.14 7.63 19.23
C GLU A 11 -10.47 8.48 18.14
N SER A 12 -9.25 8.94 18.43
CA SER A 12 -8.49 9.80 17.53
C SER A 12 -8.14 9.04 16.25
N VAL A 13 -8.86 9.35 15.17
CA VAL A 13 -8.73 8.75 13.83
C VAL A 13 -7.35 9.03 13.17
N ASP A 14 -6.51 9.88 13.78
CA ASP A 14 -5.26 10.37 13.18
C ASP A 14 -3.96 9.78 13.75
N ALA A 15 -4.01 8.89 14.75
CA ALA A 15 -2.78 8.23 15.22
C ALA A 15 -2.42 7.06 14.28
N PRO A 16 -1.23 7.04 13.65
CA PRO A 16 -0.86 5.92 12.81
C PRO A 16 -0.82 4.65 13.68
N PRO A 17 -1.43 3.54 13.24
CA PRO A 17 -1.74 2.40 14.10
C PRO A 17 -0.46 1.87 14.74
N ALA A 18 -0.46 1.68 16.06
CA ALA A 18 0.70 1.18 16.77
C ALA A 18 1.09 -0.19 16.19
N TRP A 19 2.35 -0.35 15.80
CA TRP A 19 2.81 -1.57 15.16
C TRP A 19 2.58 -2.77 16.08
N THR A 20 1.80 -3.74 15.61
CA THR A 20 1.74 -5.05 16.25
C THR A 20 3.07 -5.76 16.06
N ARG A 21 3.34 -6.75 16.90
CA ARG A 21 4.54 -7.59 16.78
C ARG A 21 4.62 -8.26 15.41
N ASP A 22 3.48 -8.68 14.85
CA ASP A 22 3.45 -9.36 13.55
C ASP A 22 3.68 -8.38 12.40
N GLN A 23 3.08 -7.19 12.45
CA GLN A 23 3.38 -6.11 11.50
C GLN A 23 4.87 -5.73 11.53
N LEU A 24 5.47 -5.64 12.72
CA LEU A 24 6.90 -5.40 12.87
C LEU A 24 7.73 -6.53 12.25
N ALA A 25 7.38 -7.79 12.52
CA ALA A 25 8.11 -8.92 11.96
C ALA A 25 8.06 -8.89 10.41
N VAL A 26 6.88 -8.68 9.82
CA VAL A 26 6.70 -8.62 8.37
C VAL A 26 7.50 -7.47 7.76
N ALA A 27 7.43 -6.26 8.33
CA ALA A 27 8.17 -5.14 7.79
C ALA A 27 9.69 -5.33 7.89
N LEU A 28 10.20 -5.91 9.00
CA LEU A 28 11.63 -6.22 9.12
C LEU A 28 12.05 -7.30 8.11
N LEU A 29 11.20 -8.28 7.82
CA LEU A 29 11.45 -9.25 6.75
C LEU A 29 11.48 -8.57 5.37
N MET A 30 10.54 -7.67 5.09
CA MET A 30 10.50 -6.91 3.83
C MET A 30 11.76 -6.04 3.65
N LEU A 31 12.24 -5.43 4.73
CA LEU A 31 13.39 -4.52 4.71
C LEU A 31 14.75 -5.23 4.71
N PHE A 32 14.91 -6.28 5.52
CA PHE A 32 16.21 -6.87 5.82
C PHE A 32 16.31 -8.35 5.44
N GLY A 33 15.20 -8.95 5.02
CA GLY A 33 15.13 -10.37 4.68
C GLY A 33 15.17 -11.29 5.90
N PRO A 34 15.17 -12.61 5.64
CA PRO A 34 15.20 -13.63 6.68
C PRO A 34 16.63 -13.83 7.20
N ALA A 35 16.76 -14.00 8.51
CA ALA A 35 17.93 -14.62 9.11
C ALA A 35 17.99 -16.12 8.74
N ARG A 36 19.14 -16.75 9.00
CA ARG A 36 19.35 -18.20 8.79
C ARG A 36 18.30 -19.13 9.44
N ARG A 37 17.57 -18.65 10.46
CA ARG A 37 16.52 -19.42 11.17
C ARG A 37 15.09 -19.07 10.74
N GLY A 38 14.91 -18.35 9.62
CA GLY A 38 13.61 -18.04 9.02
C GLY A 38 12.88 -16.81 9.57
N GLY A 39 13.24 -16.31 10.76
CA GLY A 39 12.73 -15.03 11.27
C GLY A 39 13.45 -13.80 10.70
N PRO A 40 13.03 -12.56 11.00
CA PRO A 40 13.66 -11.35 10.48
C PRO A 40 15.15 -11.26 10.82
N ASP A 41 15.98 -10.69 9.93
CA ASP A 41 17.38 -10.39 10.24
C ASP A 41 17.51 -9.24 11.25
N THR A 42 17.39 -9.62 12.53
CA THR A 42 17.56 -8.72 13.68
C THR A 42 18.95 -8.09 13.79
N ALA A 43 19.98 -8.67 13.17
CA ALA A 43 21.34 -8.12 13.21
C ALA A 43 21.46 -6.98 12.19
N ALA A 44 21.01 -7.21 10.96
CA ALA A 44 20.94 -6.16 9.93
C ALA A 44 20.04 -5.00 10.35
N ALA A 45 18.85 -5.31 10.89
CA ALA A 45 17.92 -4.30 11.41
C ALA A 45 18.55 -3.44 12.52
N ALA A 46 19.31 -4.06 13.42
CA ALA A 46 19.94 -3.36 14.53
C ALA A 46 21.01 -2.35 14.08
N VAL A 47 21.81 -2.73 13.07
CA VAL A 47 22.82 -1.85 12.48
C VAL A 47 22.16 -0.63 11.82
N GLU A 48 21.15 -0.85 10.99
CA GLU A 48 20.46 0.25 10.28
C GLU A 48 19.71 1.18 11.24
N LEU A 49 19.08 0.62 12.28
CA LEU A 49 18.31 1.38 13.27
C LEU A 49 19.18 2.02 14.37
N GLY A 50 20.48 1.75 14.40
CA GLY A 50 21.39 2.28 15.43
C GLY A 50 21.10 1.76 16.84
N VAL A 51 20.54 0.56 16.98
CA VAL A 51 20.20 -0.06 18.28
C VAL A 51 20.91 -1.39 18.47
N SER A 52 20.86 -1.95 19.69
CA SER A 52 21.38 -3.30 19.91
C SER A 52 20.47 -4.37 19.28
N ARG A 53 21.05 -5.49 18.81
CA ARG A 53 20.28 -6.66 18.36
C ARG A 53 19.28 -7.16 19.41
N ARG A 54 19.67 -7.12 20.69
CA ARG A 54 18.80 -7.53 21.81
C ARG A 54 17.57 -6.63 21.94
N THR A 55 17.71 -5.35 21.61
CA THR A 55 16.59 -4.39 21.56
C THR A 55 15.58 -4.82 20.50
N VAL A 56 16.03 -5.08 19.27
CA VAL A 56 15.16 -5.56 18.18
C VAL A 56 14.49 -6.89 18.54
N GLN A 57 15.24 -7.83 19.11
CA GLN A 57 14.69 -9.10 19.59
C GLN A 57 13.63 -8.90 20.67
N ARG A 58 13.82 -7.95 21.60
CA ARG A 58 12.83 -7.63 22.64
C ARG A 58 11.53 -7.13 22.02
N TRP A 59 11.59 -6.33 20.96
CA TRP A 59 10.40 -5.88 20.23
C TRP A 59 9.61 -7.03 19.61
N LEU A 60 10.30 -8.11 19.20
CA LEU A 60 9.69 -9.29 18.60
C LEU A 60 9.26 -10.38 19.61
N ARG A 61 9.52 -10.17 20.91
CA ARG A 61 9.17 -11.11 22.00
C ARG A 61 7.72 -11.00 22.47
N ALA A 62 7.02 -9.93 22.12
CA ALA A 62 5.61 -9.82 22.47
C ALA A 62 4.80 -10.96 21.82
N PRO A 63 3.67 -11.37 22.43
CA PRO A 63 2.76 -12.33 21.82
C PRO A 63 2.31 -11.89 20.42
N ALA A 64 1.93 -12.84 19.57
CA ALA A 64 1.31 -12.55 18.28
C ALA A 64 0.07 -11.65 18.47
N GLY A 65 -0.16 -10.72 17.54
CA GLY A 65 -1.20 -9.70 17.63
C GLY A 65 -0.98 -8.60 18.68
N ALA A 66 -0.12 -8.79 19.68
CA ALA A 66 0.15 -7.78 20.69
C ALA A 66 1.00 -6.64 20.14
N ARG A 67 0.89 -5.46 20.75
CA ARG A 67 1.72 -4.29 20.40
C ARG A 67 3.20 -4.60 20.63
N ALA A 68 4.04 -4.24 19.67
CA ALA A 68 5.49 -4.35 19.85
C ALA A 68 5.97 -3.37 20.96
N PRO A 69 6.80 -3.81 21.93
CA PRO A 69 7.27 -2.98 23.04
C PRO A 69 8.39 -2.02 22.58
N MET A 70 8.05 -1.13 21.66
CA MET A 70 8.88 -0.07 21.10
C MET A 70 8.46 1.29 21.66
N SER A 71 9.42 2.19 21.85
CA SER A 71 9.08 3.62 22.03
C SER A 71 8.54 4.19 20.73
N SER A 72 7.81 5.31 20.81
CA SER A 72 7.32 6.05 19.64
C SER A 72 8.44 6.37 18.65
N ALA A 73 9.57 6.88 19.15
CA ALA A 73 10.74 7.21 18.32
C ALA A 73 11.27 6.00 17.51
N HIS A 74 11.34 4.81 18.10
CA HIS A 74 11.77 3.61 17.37
C HIS A 74 10.73 3.15 16.35
N ALA A 75 9.44 3.26 16.69
CA ALA A 75 8.37 2.95 15.75
C ALA A 75 8.39 3.90 14.54
N GLU A 76 8.62 5.21 14.77
CA GLU A 76 8.80 6.21 13.71
C GLU A 76 10.03 5.92 12.85
N ALA A 77 11.18 5.56 13.45
CA ALA A 77 12.38 5.19 12.70
C ALA A 77 12.14 3.97 11.79
N VAL A 78 11.46 2.94 12.30
CA VAL A 78 11.10 1.77 11.48
C VAL A 78 10.12 2.17 10.36
N ARG A 79 9.11 3.00 10.65
CA ARG A 79 8.20 3.52 9.61
C ARG A 79 8.91 4.35 8.56
N ALA A 80 9.89 5.18 8.94
CA ALA A 80 10.65 5.99 7.98
C ALA A 80 11.47 5.10 7.04
N LEU A 81 12.05 4.01 7.55
CA LEU A 81 12.80 3.05 6.73
C LEU A 81 11.89 2.19 5.85
N ALA A 82 10.75 1.75 6.39
CA ALA A 82 9.74 0.94 5.72
C ALA A 82 8.90 1.74 4.73
N GLY A 83 8.77 3.05 4.97
CA GLY A 83 7.87 3.92 4.26
C GLY A 83 8.24 4.09 2.79
N VAL A 84 7.28 4.64 2.06
CA VAL A 84 7.46 4.99 0.65
C VAL A 84 8.16 6.34 0.58
N ASP A 85 9.30 6.39 -0.12
CA ASP A 85 10.08 7.59 -0.31
C ASP A 85 9.24 8.74 -0.92
N GLU A 86 9.52 9.97 -0.53
CA GLU A 86 8.75 11.15 -0.97
C GLU A 86 8.74 11.31 -2.51
N GLN A 87 9.84 10.92 -3.17
CA GLN A 87 9.89 10.91 -4.63
C GLN A 87 8.83 10.02 -5.25
N VAL A 88 8.62 8.82 -4.69
CA VAL A 88 7.60 7.89 -5.18
C VAL A 88 6.20 8.45 -4.96
N ARG A 89 5.95 9.08 -3.80
CA ARG A 89 4.66 9.75 -3.53
C ARG A 89 4.38 10.86 -4.55
N ARG A 90 5.39 11.68 -4.87
CA ARG A 90 5.28 12.70 -5.92
C ARG A 90 5.01 12.10 -7.29
N ASP A 91 5.68 10.99 -7.64
CA ASP A 91 5.47 10.30 -8.92
C ASP A 91 4.05 9.70 -9.03
N GLU A 92 3.54 9.15 -7.94
CA GLU A 92 2.17 8.66 -7.82
C GLU A 92 1.16 9.80 -7.95
N GLN A 93 1.38 10.93 -7.26
CA GLN A 93 0.53 12.12 -7.37
C GLN A 93 0.52 12.69 -8.79
N ARG A 94 1.68 12.77 -9.45
CA ARG A 94 1.79 13.22 -10.84
C ARG A 94 1.05 12.28 -11.79
N THR A 95 1.19 10.98 -11.57
CA THR A 95 0.47 9.95 -12.35
C THR A 95 -1.03 10.08 -12.17
N ALA A 96 -1.51 10.29 -10.94
CA ALA A 96 -2.91 10.50 -10.65
C ALA A 96 -3.44 11.80 -11.28
N GLY A 97 -2.72 12.92 -11.13
CA GLY A 97 -3.06 14.19 -11.78
C GLY A 97 -3.20 14.05 -13.30
N TYR A 98 -2.20 13.44 -13.94
CA TYR A 98 -2.25 13.17 -15.37
C TYR A 98 -3.43 12.28 -15.78
N ALA A 99 -3.78 11.27 -14.98
CA ALA A 99 -4.92 10.41 -15.25
C ALA A 99 -6.26 11.15 -15.13
N ARG A 100 -6.41 12.08 -14.17
CA ARG A 100 -7.60 12.94 -14.06
C ARG A 100 -7.75 13.82 -15.31
N ASP A 101 -6.69 14.54 -15.68
CA ASP A 101 -6.67 15.39 -16.89
C ASP A 101 -6.99 14.57 -18.16
N ALA A 102 -6.49 13.34 -18.24
CA ALA A 102 -6.74 12.47 -19.38
C ALA A 102 -8.21 12.05 -19.48
N LEU A 103 -8.87 11.76 -18.37
CA LEU A 103 -10.30 11.41 -18.35
C LEU A 103 -11.17 12.61 -18.78
N GLU A 104 -10.85 13.81 -18.34
CA GLU A 104 -11.54 15.04 -18.79
C GLU A 104 -11.40 15.23 -20.31
N ARG A 105 -10.20 14.96 -20.86
CA ARG A 105 -9.95 15.02 -22.30
C ARG A 105 -10.72 13.96 -23.09
N ILE A 106 -10.82 12.74 -22.55
CA ILE A 106 -11.58 11.65 -23.18
C ILE A 106 -13.07 11.98 -23.24
N ALA A 107 -13.60 12.67 -22.21
CA ALA A 107 -15.00 13.10 -22.16
C ALA A 107 -15.36 14.18 -23.20
N LEU A 108 -14.37 14.81 -23.87
CA LEU A 108 -14.64 15.84 -24.87
C LEU A 108 -15.39 15.27 -26.10
N PRO A 109 -16.34 16.02 -26.67
CA PRO A 109 -17.13 15.57 -27.81
C PRO A 109 -16.29 15.12 -28.99
N LYS A 110 -16.72 14.03 -29.65
CA LYS A 110 -16.09 13.45 -30.86
C LYS A 110 -14.63 13.01 -30.65
N GLY A 111 -14.21 12.74 -29.41
CA GLY A 111 -12.88 12.21 -29.10
C GLY A 111 -11.73 13.16 -29.42
N ARG A 112 -11.98 14.48 -29.46
CA ARG A 112 -10.99 15.51 -29.82
C ARG A 112 -9.82 15.60 -28.83
N GLY A 113 -10.03 15.23 -27.57
CA GLY A 113 -8.98 15.23 -26.55
C GLY A 113 -8.12 13.96 -26.54
N VAL A 114 -8.46 12.95 -27.33
CA VAL A 114 -7.78 11.65 -27.31
C VAL A 114 -6.48 11.72 -28.10
N LEU A 115 -5.35 11.61 -27.38
CA LEU A 115 -4.04 11.59 -28.00
C LEU A 115 -3.81 10.27 -28.78
N PRO A 116 -3.20 10.31 -29.98
CA PRO A 116 -2.88 9.10 -30.76
C PRO A 116 -2.08 8.06 -29.97
N ALA A 117 -1.10 8.51 -29.19
CA ALA A 117 -0.28 7.67 -28.34
C ALA A 117 -1.10 6.83 -27.34
N TRP A 118 -2.25 7.32 -26.86
CA TRP A 118 -3.11 6.55 -25.95
C TRP A 118 -3.77 5.37 -26.66
N ARG A 119 -4.09 5.51 -27.95
CA ARG A 119 -4.62 4.41 -28.77
C ARG A 119 -3.54 3.39 -29.08
N GLU A 120 -2.36 3.86 -29.51
CA GLU A 120 -1.21 3.01 -29.84
C GLU A 120 -0.77 2.17 -28.63
N GLN A 121 -0.73 2.78 -27.44
CA GLN A 121 -0.38 2.09 -26.20
C GLN A 121 -1.56 1.32 -25.59
N GLN A 122 -2.74 1.35 -26.23
CA GLN A 122 -3.94 0.65 -25.78
C GLN A 122 -4.38 1.06 -24.38
N TRP A 123 -4.20 2.33 -24.03
CA TRP A 123 -4.59 2.87 -22.73
C TRP A 123 -6.09 3.08 -22.60
N LEU A 124 -6.80 3.12 -23.74
CA LEU A 124 -8.25 3.24 -23.78
C LEU A 124 -8.96 1.88 -23.69
N ASP A 125 -8.20 0.78 -23.71
CA ASP A 125 -8.74 -0.57 -23.52
C ASP A 125 -9.01 -0.84 -22.04
N GLN A 126 -9.82 -1.85 -21.75
CA GLN A 126 -10.12 -2.27 -20.39
C GLN A 126 -8.87 -2.71 -19.62
N HIS A 127 -8.81 -2.31 -18.36
CA HIS A 127 -7.73 -2.66 -17.44
C HIS A 127 -8.29 -3.33 -16.20
N LEU A 128 -7.49 -4.21 -15.61
CA LEU A 128 -7.78 -4.94 -14.38
C LEU A 128 -6.90 -4.39 -13.27
N VAL A 129 -7.52 -3.98 -12.18
CA VAL A 129 -6.86 -3.69 -10.90
C VAL A 129 -7.05 -4.89 -9.99
N THR A 130 -5.98 -5.37 -9.35
CA THR A 130 -6.04 -6.48 -8.40
C THR A 130 -5.39 -6.08 -7.09
N ILE A 131 -5.94 -6.57 -5.99
CA ILE A 131 -5.26 -6.68 -4.70
C ILE A 131 -4.89 -8.16 -4.53
N THR A 132 -3.60 -8.42 -4.38
CA THR A 132 -3.04 -9.75 -4.20
C THR A 132 -2.36 -9.86 -2.86
N GLU A 133 -2.67 -10.92 -2.13
CA GLU A 133 -1.94 -11.32 -0.92
C GLU A 133 -0.71 -12.13 -1.32
N LEU A 134 0.45 -11.62 -0.93
CA LEU A 134 1.77 -12.22 -1.09
C LEU A 134 2.16 -12.98 0.19
N ASP A 135 3.38 -13.51 0.22
CA ASP A 135 3.93 -14.15 1.40
C ASP A 135 3.84 -13.25 2.65
N HIS A 136 3.64 -13.89 3.81
CA HIS A 136 3.50 -13.24 5.11
C HIS A 136 2.33 -12.22 5.21
N GLY A 137 1.30 -12.37 4.36
CA GLY A 137 0.09 -11.55 4.40
C GLY A 137 0.29 -10.13 3.89
N VAL A 138 1.40 -9.88 3.18
CA VAL A 138 1.65 -8.58 2.54
C VAL A 138 0.68 -8.42 1.38
N LEU A 139 -0.03 -7.31 1.33
CA LEU A 139 -0.97 -7.03 0.24
C LEU A 139 -0.30 -6.14 -0.81
N GLN A 140 -0.65 -6.36 -2.07
CA GLN A 140 -0.13 -5.61 -3.21
C GLN A 140 -1.24 -5.19 -4.16
N ALA A 141 -1.26 -3.91 -4.54
CA ALA A 141 -2.07 -3.42 -5.67
C ALA A 141 -1.29 -3.51 -6.99
N ALA A 142 -1.89 -4.17 -7.98
CA ALA A 142 -1.37 -4.23 -9.34
C ALA A 142 -2.41 -3.73 -10.34
N LEU A 143 -1.92 -3.22 -11.47
CA LEU A 143 -2.75 -2.89 -12.62
C LEU A 143 -2.19 -3.59 -13.85
N THR A 144 -3.06 -4.18 -14.65
CA THR A 144 -2.71 -4.84 -15.90
C THR A 144 -3.78 -4.58 -16.94
N ARG A 145 -3.43 -4.68 -18.22
CA ARG A 145 -4.43 -4.61 -19.28
C ARG A 145 -5.20 -5.93 -19.32
N VAL A 146 -6.51 -5.88 -19.50
CA VAL A 146 -7.31 -7.09 -19.70
C VAL A 146 -6.91 -7.70 -21.04
N THR A 147 -6.45 -8.96 -21.00
CA THR A 147 -6.18 -9.75 -22.20
C THR A 147 -6.60 -11.19 -21.92
N SER A 148 -6.76 -12.03 -22.94
CA SER A 148 -7.06 -13.46 -22.75
C SER A 148 -6.04 -14.21 -21.89
N ARG A 149 -4.87 -13.61 -21.62
CA ARG A 149 -3.79 -14.14 -20.79
C ARG A 149 -3.54 -13.34 -19.50
N SER A 150 -4.41 -12.40 -19.12
CA SER A 150 -4.25 -11.65 -17.87
C SER A 150 -4.56 -12.57 -16.69
N ARG A 151 -3.52 -13.23 -16.18
CA ARG A 151 -3.55 -13.91 -14.89
C ARG A 151 -2.85 -13.04 -13.85
N PRO A 152 -3.43 -12.90 -12.64
CA PRO A 152 -2.70 -12.40 -11.49
C PRO A 152 -1.42 -13.23 -11.31
N ARG A 153 -0.29 -12.56 -11.14
CA ARG A 153 1.00 -13.21 -10.88
C ARG A 153 1.24 -13.22 -9.37
N ASP A 154 1.82 -14.32 -8.90
CA ASP A 154 2.35 -14.60 -7.56
C ASP A 154 1.44 -14.18 -6.39
N GLY A 155 0.97 -15.16 -5.61
CA GLY A 155 0.09 -14.93 -4.47
C GLY A 155 -1.41 -15.15 -4.77
N GLN A 156 -2.25 -14.91 -3.77
CA GLN A 156 -3.69 -15.10 -3.84
C GLN A 156 -4.39 -13.78 -4.13
N VAL A 157 -5.22 -13.71 -5.18
CA VAL A 157 -6.06 -12.53 -5.39
C VAL A 157 -7.17 -12.50 -4.36
N VAL A 158 -7.19 -11.42 -3.60
CA VAL A 158 -8.21 -11.16 -2.57
C VAL A 158 -9.30 -10.21 -3.08
N ALA A 159 -8.98 -9.32 -4.02
CA ALA A 159 -9.95 -8.45 -4.68
C ALA A 159 -9.51 -8.11 -6.11
N PHE A 160 -10.46 -7.89 -7.01
CA PHE A 160 -10.17 -7.38 -8.35
C PHE A 160 -11.30 -6.53 -8.92
N ARG A 161 -10.96 -5.62 -9.83
CA ARG A 161 -11.91 -4.77 -10.55
C ARG A 161 -11.46 -4.52 -11.98
N VAL A 162 -12.36 -4.76 -12.94
CA VAL A 162 -12.17 -4.31 -14.31
C VAL A 162 -12.69 -2.88 -14.42
N VAL A 163 -11.90 -2.00 -15.05
CA VAL A 163 -12.20 -0.60 -15.27
C VAL A 163 -12.02 -0.24 -16.75
N PRO A 164 -12.70 0.83 -17.24
CA PRO A 164 -12.82 1.06 -18.68
C PRO A 164 -11.49 1.38 -19.38
N THR A 165 -10.59 2.08 -18.70
CA THR A 165 -9.32 2.54 -19.28
C THR A 165 -8.18 2.42 -18.27
N ARG A 166 -6.94 2.54 -18.76
CA ARG A 166 -5.75 2.63 -17.92
C ARG A 166 -5.81 3.79 -16.93
N PHE A 167 -6.40 4.92 -17.32
CA PHE A 167 -6.51 6.10 -16.48
C PHE A 167 -7.41 5.83 -15.26
N HIS A 168 -8.55 5.17 -15.46
CA HIS A 168 -9.39 4.71 -14.37
C HIS A 168 -8.61 3.77 -13.44
N ALA A 169 -7.81 2.85 -13.99
CA ALA A 169 -6.99 1.93 -13.19
C ALA A 169 -5.92 2.66 -12.38
N GLN A 170 -5.27 3.68 -12.96
CA GLN A 170 -4.26 4.49 -12.27
C GLN A 170 -4.87 5.28 -11.10
N LEU A 171 -6.06 5.86 -11.30
CA LEU A 171 -6.77 6.54 -10.23
C LEU A 171 -7.23 5.57 -9.15
N LEU A 172 -7.82 4.43 -9.52
CA LEU A 172 -8.28 3.45 -8.54
C LEU A 172 -7.12 2.95 -7.67
N VAL A 173 -5.97 2.62 -8.27
CA VAL A 173 -4.76 2.26 -7.50
C VAL A 173 -4.30 3.41 -6.62
N HIS A 174 -4.33 4.65 -7.10
CA HIS A 174 -3.95 5.80 -6.28
C HIS A 174 -4.85 5.95 -5.05
N GLU A 175 -6.18 5.85 -5.21
CA GLU A 175 -7.12 5.93 -4.09
C GLU A 175 -6.92 4.78 -3.09
N VAL A 176 -6.67 3.54 -3.57
CA VAL A 176 -6.31 2.40 -2.70
C VAL A 176 -5.07 2.74 -1.86
N LEU A 177 -4.00 3.23 -2.51
CA LEU A 177 -2.74 3.54 -1.83
C LEU A 177 -2.86 4.72 -0.86
N THR A 178 -3.75 5.66 -1.12
CA THR A 178 -4.06 6.76 -0.20
C THR A 178 -4.78 6.24 1.04
N ALA A 179 -5.79 5.37 0.87
CA ALA A 179 -6.53 4.77 1.97
C ALA A 179 -5.64 3.94 2.91
N VAL A 180 -4.68 3.19 2.36
CA VAL A 180 -3.75 2.35 3.14
C VAL A 180 -2.42 3.03 3.47
N SER A 181 -2.29 4.35 3.24
CA SER A 181 -1.02 5.09 3.33
C SER A 181 -0.21 4.83 4.63
N PRO A 182 -0.82 4.83 5.84
CA PRO A 182 -0.12 4.51 7.09
C PRO A 182 0.45 3.09 7.21
N TRP A 183 -0.07 2.15 6.40
CA TRP A 183 0.32 0.73 6.39
C TRP A 183 1.27 0.39 5.23
N ARG A 184 1.54 1.34 4.33
CA ARG A 184 2.41 1.12 3.18
C ARG A 184 3.81 0.76 3.62
N VAL A 185 4.35 -0.28 2.98
CA VAL A 185 5.72 -0.74 3.17
C VAL A 185 6.38 -0.91 1.82
N ARG A 186 7.62 -0.46 1.69
CA ARG A 186 8.49 -0.75 0.57
C ARG A 186 9.48 -1.82 0.99
N GLY A 187 9.37 -3.01 0.39
CA GLY A 187 10.40 -4.03 0.56
C GLY A 187 11.72 -3.59 -0.08
N ARG A 188 12.84 -3.92 0.56
CA ARG A 188 14.19 -3.81 -0.04
C ARG A 188 14.71 -5.18 -0.49
N VAL A 189 14.49 -6.20 0.34
CA VAL A 189 15.02 -7.57 0.13
C VAL A 189 13.94 -8.50 -0.40
N TRP A 190 12.72 -8.41 0.14
CA TRP A 190 11.56 -9.21 -0.28
C TRP A 190 10.48 -8.39 -0.97
N ALA A 191 10.89 -7.31 -1.63
CA ALA A 191 9.99 -6.58 -2.50
C ALA A 191 9.67 -7.40 -3.77
N PRO A 192 8.40 -7.45 -4.21
CA PRO A 192 8.08 -7.93 -5.54
C PRO A 192 8.83 -7.09 -6.59
N LYS A 193 9.38 -7.75 -7.62
CA LYS A 193 10.19 -7.11 -8.68
C LYS A 193 9.45 -5.97 -9.40
N GLN A 194 8.12 -6.02 -9.43
CA GLN A 194 7.26 -4.97 -9.93
C GLN A 194 6.24 -4.59 -8.85
N GLY A 195 5.97 -3.29 -8.70
CA GLY A 195 4.97 -2.80 -7.74
C GLY A 195 5.41 -2.85 -6.27
N SER A 196 6.72 -2.87 -5.99
CA SER A 196 7.28 -2.83 -4.63
C SER A 196 6.88 -1.60 -3.81
N THR A 197 6.44 -0.54 -4.48
CA THR A 197 5.90 0.66 -3.82
C THR A 197 4.42 0.53 -3.51
N ARG A 198 3.72 -0.42 -4.13
CA ARG A 198 2.26 -0.59 -4.02
C ARG A 198 1.87 -1.69 -3.03
N THR A 199 2.71 -1.89 -2.01
CA THR A 199 2.54 -2.92 -0.99
C THR A 199 2.23 -2.30 0.37
N TRP A 200 1.46 -3.03 1.18
CA TRP A 200 1.14 -2.64 2.55
C TRP A 200 1.07 -3.85 3.48
N LEU A 201 1.24 -3.58 4.78
CA LEU A 201 1.28 -4.60 5.83
C LEU A 201 -0.11 -5.20 6.09
N PRO A 202 -0.18 -6.44 6.58
CA PRO A 202 -1.43 -7.04 7.05
C PRO A 202 -2.06 -6.23 8.18
N GLY A 203 -3.40 -6.27 8.27
CA GLY A 203 -4.19 -5.48 9.22
C GLY A 203 -4.38 -4.01 8.82
N ALA A 204 -4.16 -3.69 7.54
CA ALA A 204 -4.72 -2.47 6.96
C ALA A 204 -6.25 -2.57 6.85
N PRO A 205 -6.96 -1.43 6.77
CA PRO A 205 -8.39 -1.43 6.52
C PRO A 205 -8.71 -2.21 5.24
N ASP A 206 -9.81 -2.97 5.25
CA ASP A 206 -10.30 -3.64 4.06
C ASP A 206 -10.69 -2.57 3.02
N VAL A 207 -10.19 -2.75 1.78
CA VAL A 207 -10.46 -1.83 0.67
C VAL A 207 -11.37 -2.53 -0.32
N ASP A 208 -12.63 -2.11 -0.37
CA ASP A 208 -13.57 -2.54 -1.41
C ASP A 208 -13.31 -1.76 -2.69
N LEU A 209 -12.78 -2.45 -3.72
CA LEU A 209 -12.49 -1.85 -5.02
C LEU A 209 -13.76 -1.41 -5.77
N ASP A 210 -14.90 -2.07 -5.57
CA ASP A 210 -16.17 -1.74 -6.22
C ASP A 210 -16.81 -0.48 -5.64
N GLU A 211 -16.74 -0.34 -4.31
CA GLU A 211 -17.17 0.86 -3.60
C GLU A 211 -16.27 2.04 -3.96
N LEU A 212 -14.94 1.86 -3.88
CA LEU A 212 -13.99 2.91 -4.21
C LEU A 212 -14.15 3.37 -5.68
N ALA A 213 -14.34 2.43 -6.60
CA ALA A 213 -14.62 2.78 -8.00
C ALA A 213 -15.95 3.52 -8.17
N ALA A 214 -16.98 3.21 -7.37
CA ALA A 214 -18.25 3.94 -7.39
C ALA A 214 -18.07 5.38 -6.93
N THR A 215 -17.48 5.55 -5.75
CA THR A 215 -17.32 6.83 -5.05
C THR A 215 -16.55 7.83 -5.90
N HIS A 216 -15.54 7.35 -6.63
CA HIS A 216 -14.70 8.20 -7.47
C HIS A 216 -15.10 8.22 -8.95
N GLY A 217 -16.24 7.61 -9.32
CA GLY A 217 -16.73 7.61 -10.71
C GLY A 217 -15.81 6.88 -11.69
N LEU A 218 -15.15 5.81 -11.25
CA LEU A 218 -14.13 5.07 -12.01
C LEU A 218 -14.65 3.76 -12.64
N ARG A 219 -15.97 3.66 -12.83
CA ARG A 219 -16.65 2.46 -13.34
C ARG A 219 -16.74 2.42 -14.86
#